data_AF-X1TMX6-F1
#
_entry.id   AF-X1TMX6-F1
#
_cell.length_a   1.000
_cell.length_b   1.000
_cell.length_c   1.000
_cell.angle_alpha   90.00
_cell.angle_beta   90.00
_cell.angle_gamma   90.00
#
_symmetry.space_group_name_H-M   'P 1'
#
loop_
_entity.id
_entity.type
_entity.pdbx_description
1 polymer ?
#
loop_
_entity_poly.entity_id
_entity_poly.type
_entity_poly.pdbx_seq_one_letter_code
_entity_poly.pdbx_strand_id
1 'polypeptide(L)'
;MVMGNSFGYFKEDSQNLKVLREICRLLRSGGKLLLDLIHSDYARKQFKPTSWHEANEDVVVCRERELLKEGVLVREIVLSKRRGLVRDVTYFARLFQPKELEALLTESGFQQIDCGGLLVSHPKADDYGLLNKRMLVTAFKP
;
A
#
# COMPACT_ATOMS: atom_id res chain seq x y z
N MET A 1 7.73 5.04 11.33
CA MET A 1 7.81 4.61 9.91
C MET A 1 6.73 3.56 9.67
N VAL A 2 6.00 3.66 8.57
CA VAL A 2 4.96 2.70 8.16
C VAL A 2 5.34 2.18 6.78
N MET A 3 5.74 0.90 6.71
CA MET A 3 6.30 0.30 5.49
C MET A 3 5.33 -0.63 4.76
N GLY A 4 5.58 -0.84 3.47
CA GLY A 4 4.98 -1.94 2.71
C GLY A 4 3.47 -1.83 2.54
N ASN A 5 2.93 -0.61 2.47
CA ASN A 5 1.49 -0.37 2.37
C ASN A 5 0.69 -0.99 3.55
N SER A 6 1.28 -1.03 4.74
CA SER A 6 0.58 -1.38 5.98
C SER A 6 -0.45 -0.31 6.42
N PHE A 7 -0.49 0.82 5.71
CA PHE A 7 -1.54 1.82 5.72
C PHE A 7 -2.25 1.84 4.36
N GLY A 8 -3.56 2.08 4.34
CA GLY A 8 -4.38 2.07 3.12
C GLY A 8 -5.15 0.78 2.85
N TYR A 9 -5.41 -0.05 3.88
CA TYR A 9 -6.28 -1.22 3.76
C TYR A 9 -7.78 -0.88 3.77
N PHE A 10 -8.16 0.29 4.24
CA PHE A 10 -9.55 0.72 4.28
C PHE A 10 -9.92 1.47 3.01
N LYS A 11 -11.07 1.14 2.43
CA LYS A 11 -11.61 1.89 1.29
C LYS A 11 -12.00 3.31 1.70
N GLU A 12 -12.58 3.45 2.89
CA GLU A 12 -13.11 4.70 3.42
C GLU A 12 -12.02 5.56 4.07
N ASP A 13 -11.95 6.83 3.68
CA ASP A 13 -10.99 7.78 4.25
C ASP A 13 -11.20 8.04 5.73
N SER A 14 -12.43 7.95 6.24
CA SER A 14 -12.72 8.10 7.67
C SER A 14 -12.01 7.06 8.54
N GLN A 15 -11.74 5.86 8.02
CA GLN A 15 -10.98 4.82 8.73
C GLN A 15 -9.48 5.07 8.62
N ASN A 16 -8.99 5.43 7.43
CA ASN A 16 -7.58 5.82 7.23
C ASN A 16 -7.20 7.01 8.13
N LEU A 17 -8.09 7.99 8.25
CA LEU A 17 -7.91 9.17 9.08
C LEU A 17 -7.78 8.83 10.58
N LYS A 18 -8.54 7.84 11.08
CA LYS A 18 -8.38 7.36 12.47
C LYS A 18 -6.96 6.82 12.70
N VAL A 19 -6.44 6.05 11.75
CA VAL A 19 -5.07 5.51 11.82
C VAL A 19 -4.05 6.64 11.84
N LEU A 20 -4.17 7.62 10.94
CA LEU A 20 -3.24 8.75 10.88
C LEU A 20 -3.30 9.62 12.15
N ARG A 21 -4.49 9.86 12.71
CA ARG A 21 -4.66 10.57 13.99
C ARG A 21 -3.99 9.83 15.14
N GLU A 22 -4.11 8.51 15.21
CA GLU A 22 -3.42 7.73 16.24
C GLU A 22 -1.90 7.73 16.06
N ILE A 23 -1.39 7.66 14.82
CA ILE A 23 0.04 7.81 14.55
C ILE A 23 0.51 9.20 15.02
N CYS A 24 -0.23 10.26 14.69
CA CYS A 24 0.07 11.61 15.13
C CYS A 24 0.06 11.71 16.66
N ARG A 25 -0.95 11.14 17.34
CA ARG A 25 -1.03 11.14 18.81
C ARG A 25 0.19 10.48 19.46
N LEU A 26 0.64 9.34 18.92
CA LEU A 26 1.74 8.54 19.47
C LEU A 26 3.14 9.11 19.21
N LEU A 27 3.34 9.85 18.12
CA LEU A 27 4.62 10.50 17.84
C LEU A 27 4.93 11.58 18.90
N ARG A 28 6.20 11.77 19.26
CA ARG A 28 6.62 12.95 20.04
C ARG A 28 6.50 14.21 19.19
N SER A 29 6.36 15.38 19.82
CA SER A 29 6.43 16.68 19.11
C SER A 29 7.78 16.80 18.37
N GLY A 30 7.74 17.38 17.17
CA GLY A 30 8.85 17.39 16.21
C GLY A 30 9.17 16.02 15.59
N GLY A 31 8.38 14.98 15.89
CA GLY A 31 8.55 13.65 15.32
C GLY A 31 8.20 13.60 13.83
N LYS A 32 8.92 12.76 13.07
CA LYS A 32 8.72 12.59 11.63
C LYS A 32 8.00 11.28 11.31
N LEU A 33 6.94 11.37 10.53
CA LEU A 33 6.28 10.24 9.86
C LEU A 33 6.97 10.00 8.51
N LEU A 34 7.17 8.73 8.19
CA LEU A 34 7.54 8.24 6.86
C LEU A 34 6.54 7.13 6.49
N LEU A 35 5.81 7.34 5.41
CA LEU A 35 4.93 6.35 4.80
C LEU A 35 5.55 5.84 3.50
N ASP A 36 5.43 4.55 3.28
CA ASP A 36 5.85 3.88 2.06
C ASP A 36 4.63 3.21 1.39
N LEU A 37 4.12 3.83 0.33
CA LEU A 37 2.83 3.53 -0.28
C LEU A 37 2.95 3.16 -1.76
N ILE A 38 1.92 2.52 -2.31
CA ILE A 38 1.87 2.19 -3.74
C ILE A 38 1.80 3.47 -4.57
N HIS A 39 2.59 3.57 -5.64
CA HIS A 39 2.47 4.68 -6.58
C HIS A 39 1.23 4.50 -7.47
N SER A 40 0.17 5.27 -7.17
CA SER A 40 -1.16 5.17 -7.81
C SER A 40 -1.11 5.10 -9.35
N ASP A 41 -0.54 6.11 -10.00
CA ASP A 41 -0.58 6.18 -11.47
C ASP A 41 0.18 5.04 -12.15
N TYR A 42 1.31 4.63 -11.57
CA TYR A 42 2.10 3.51 -12.07
C TYR A 42 1.34 2.19 -11.90
N ALA A 43 0.74 1.95 -10.73
CA ALA A 43 -0.04 0.76 -10.45
C ALA A 43 -1.26 0.63 -11.39
N ARG A 44 -1.95 1.75 -11.67
CA ARG A 44 -3.06 1.79 -12.64
C ARG A 44 -2.60 1.49 -14.05
N LYS A 45 -1.49 2.11 -14.49
CA LYS A 45 -0.93 1.91 -15.83
C LYS A 45 -0.42 0.49 -16.06
N GLN A 46 0.12 -0.15 -15.03
CA GLN A 46 0.68 -1.50 -15.08
C GLN A 46 -0.26 -2.56 -14.49
N PHE A 47 -1.55 -2.24 -14.38
CA PHE A 47 -2.52 -3.10 -13.73
C PHE A 47 -2.63 -4.45 -14.45
N LYS A 48 -2.53 -5.53 -13.66
CA LYS A 48 -2.75 -6.91 -14.12
C LYS A 48 -3.87 -7.54 -13.28
N PRO A 49 -5.00 -7.93 -13.90
CA PRO A 49 -6.15 -8.48 -13.17
C PRO A 49 -5.85 -9.84 -12.55
N THR A 50 -4.92 -10.60 -13.13
CA THR A 50 -4.48 -11.89 -12.61
C THR A 50 -2.98 -12.03 -12.68
N SER A 51 -2.42 -12.73 -11.70
CA SER A 51 -1.01 -13.12 -11.70
C SER A 51 -0.81 -14.32 -10.81
N TRP A 52 0.25 -15.07 -11.05
CA TRP A 52 0.72 -16.09 -10.14
C TRP A 52 2.23 -16.23 -10.24
N HIS A 53 2.84 -16.75 -9.19
CA HIS A 53 4.25 -17.13 -9.21
C HIS A 53 4.49 -18.27 -8.22
N GLU A 54 5.57 -19.01 -8.46
CA GLU A 54 6.12 -19.92 -7.47
C GLU A 54 6.97 -19.11 -6.48
N ALA A 55 6.54 -19.05 -5.22
CA ALA A 55 7.31 -18.37 -4.16
C ALA A 55 8.50 -19.25 -3.71
N ASN A 56 8.36 -20.57 -3.84
CA ASN A 56 9.42 -21.57 -3.71
C ASN A 56 8.95 -22.89 -4.35
N GLU A 57 9.72 -23.97 -4.21
CA GLU A 57 9.41 -25.28 -4.80
C GLU A 57 8.03 -25.85 -4.41
N ASP A 58 7.55 -25.57 -3.18
CA ASP A 58 6.26 -26.06 -2.68
C ASP A 58 5.14 -25.02 -2.77
N VAL A 59 5.44 -23.72 -2.78
CA VAL A 59 4.42 -22.67 -2.61
C VAL A 59 4.14 -21.94 -3.91
N VAL A 60 2.88 -21.91 -4.31
CA VAL A 60 2.35 -21.09 -5.41
C VAL A 60 1.45 -20.00 -4.84
N VAL A 61 1.65 -18.76 -5.28
CA VAL A 61 0.83 -17.63 -4.88
C VAL A 61 0.10 -17.09 -6.10
N CYS A 62 -1.23 -17.10 -6.05
CA CYS A 62 -2.12 -16.58 -7.08
C CYS A 62 -2.78 -15.30 -6.57
N ARG A 63 -2.97 -14.32 -7.45
CA ARG A 63 -3.67 -13.07 -7.14
C ARG A 63 -4.67 -12.76 -8.22
N GLU A 64 -5.90 -12.52 -7.80
CA GLU A 64 -6.98 -11.94 -8.59
C GLU A 64 -7.20 -10.51 -8.10
N ARG A 65 -7.36 -9.57 -9.03
CA ARG A 65 -7.42 -8.14 -8.74
C ARG A 65 -8.53 -7.47 -9.51
N GLU A 66 -9.22 -6.57 -8.83
CA GLU A 66 -10.19 -5.67 -9.43
C GLU A 66 -9.74 -4.22 -9.20
N LEU A 67 -9.60 -3.46 -10.28
CA LEU A 67 -9.24 -2.05 -10.20
C LEU A 67 -10.50 -1.22 -9.98
N LEU A 68 -10.55 -0.54 -8.83
CA LEU A 68 -11.60 0.40 -8.47
C LEU A 68 -11.08 1.84 -8.60
N LYS A 69 -12.00 2.81 -8.47
CA LYS A 69 -11.65 4.23 -8.45
C LYS A 69 -10.71 4.54 -7.29
N GLU A 70 -10.96 4.01 -6.10
CA GLU A 70 -10.24 4.32 -4.86
C GLU A 70 -8.95 3.51 -4.68
N GLY A 71 -8.83 2.37 -5.37
CA GLY A 71 -7.74 1.44 -5.15
C GLY A 71 -7.95 0.09 -5.85
N VAL A 72 -7.29 -0.95 -5.34
CA VAL A 72 -7.36 -2.30 -5.90
C VAL A 72 -7.91 -3.26 -4.85
N LEU A 73 -8.97 -3.99 -5.20
CA LEU A 73 -9.40 -5.15 -4.42
C LEU A 73 -8.53 -6.34 -4.85
N VAL A 74 -7.89 -7.00 -3.90
CA VAL A 74 -6.98 -8.13 -4.16
C VAL A 74 -7.48 -9.35 -3.41
N ARG A 75 -7.71 -10.44 -4.14
CA ARG A 75 -7.83 -11.78 -3.57
C ARG A 75 -6.49 -12.49 -3.76
N GLU A 76 -5.89 -12.94 -2.67
CA GLU A 76 -4.63 -13.68 -2.66
C GLU A 76 -4.88 -15.11 -2.18
N ILE A 77 -4.53 -16.07 -3.03
CA ILE A 77 -4.63 -17.50 -2.76
C ILE A 77 -3.21 -18.06 -2.69
N VAL A 78 -2.87 -18.72 -1.58
CA VAL A 78 -1.59 -19.40 -1.37
C VAL A 78 -1.85 -20.90 -1.32
N LEU A 79 -1.20 -21.63 -2.23
CA LEU A 79 -1.29 -23.07 -2.35
C LEU A 79 0.07 -23.70 -2.03
N SER A 80 0.05 -24.80 -1.27
CA SER A 80 1.16 -25.73 -1.11
C SER A 80 0.94 -26.91 -2.06
N LYS A 81 1.93 -27.24 -2.90
CA LYS A 81 1.86 -28.38 -3.83
C LYS A 81 1.69 -29.70 -3.09
N ARG A 82 2.14 -29.78 -1.83
CA ARG A 82 1.98 -30.96 -0.96
C ARG A 82 0.69 -30.96 -0.13
N ARG A 83 0.29 -29.80 0.40
CA ARG A 83 -0.80 -29.71 1.40
C ARG A 83 -2.12 -29.13 0.87
N GLY A 84 -2.14 -28.61 -0.36
CA GLY A 84 -3.28 -27.90 -0.91
C GLY A 84 -3.39 -26.46 -0.40
N LEU A 85 -4.61 -25.98 -0.17
CA LEU A 85 -4.87 -24.57 0.19
C LEU A 85 -4.26 -24.20 1.54
N VAL A 86 -3.40 -23.18 1.56
CA VAL A 86 -2.78 -22.63 2.78
C VAL A 86 -3.51 -21.37 3.24
N ARG A 87 -3.90 -20.51 2.30
CA ARG A 87 -4.52 -19.22 2.58
C ARG A 87 -5.39 -18.77 1.42
N ASP A 88 -6.55 -18.23 1.71
CA ASP A 88 -7.40 -17.48 0.77
C ASP A 88 -7.88 -16.23 1.50
N VAL A 89 -7.40 -15.06 1.09
CA VAL A 89 -7.74 -13.80 1.73
C VAL A 89 -8.05 -12.73 0.70
N THR A 90 -8.99 -11.86 1.04
CA THR A 90 -9.29 -10.67 0.28
C THR A 90 -8.92 -9.44 1.10
N TYR A 91 -8.21 -8.51 0.48
CA TYR A 91 -7.85 -7.23 1.08
C TYR A 91 -7.92 -6.12 0.05
N PHE A 92 -8.03 -4.89 0.53
CA PHE A 92 -8.04 -3.71 -0.31
C PHE A 92 -6.70 -2.98 -0.21
N ALA A 93 -6.26 -2.40 -1.32
CA ALA A 93 -5.08 -1.56 -1.38
C ALA A 93 -5.48 -0.19 -1.94
N ARG A 94 -5.56 0.84 -1.08
CA ARG A 94 -5.79 2.23 -1.51
C ARG A 94 -4.67 2.67 -2.45
N LEU A 95 -5.07 3.35 -3.51
CA LEU A 95 -4.15 4.04 -4.43
C LEU A 95 -4.32 5.54 -4.22
N PHE A 96 -3.67 6.07 -3.18
CA PHE A 96 -3.73 7.49 -2.85
C PHE A 96 -3.07 8.34 -3.93
N GLN A 97 -3.76 9.41 -4.34
CA GLN A 97 -3.10 10.49 -5.06
C GLN A 97 -2.38 11.42 -4.08
N PRO A 98 -1.26 12.06 -4.47
CA PRO A 98 -0.49 12.93 -3.58
C PRO A 98 -1.33 14.00 -2.85
N LYS A 99 -2.25 14.66 -3.58
CA LYS A 99 -3.14 15.69 -3.03
C LYS A 99 -4.16 15.14 -2.03
N GLU A 100 -4.69 13.94 -2.29
CA GLU A 100 -5.64 13.29 -1.36
C GLU A 100 -4.94 12.94 -0.05
N LEU A 101 -3.72 12.41 -0.14
CA LEU A 101 -2.94 12.05 1.04
C LEU A 101 -2.49 13.27 1.84
N GLU A 102 -2.10 14.35 1.17
CA GLU A 102 -1.76 15.62 1.81
C GLU A 102 -2.93 16.18 2.62
N ALA A 103 -4.15 16.12 2.07
CA ALA A 103 -5.36 16.52 2.78
C ALA A 103 -5.61 15.67 4.04
N LEU A 104 -5.51 14.34 3.91
CA LEU A 104 -5.69 13.42 5.05
C LEU A 104 -4.64 13.61 6.15
N LEU A 105 -3.38 13.83 5.77
CA LEU A 105 -2.29 14.09 6.71
C LEU A 105 -2.49 15.42 7.43
N THR A 106 -2.88 16.47 6.70
CA THR A 106 -3.19 17.78 7.28
C THR A 106 -4.35 17.68 8.27
N GLU A 107 -5.44 17.01 7.90
CA GLU A 107 -6.60 16.79 8.79
C GLU A 107 -6.25 15.95 10.03
N SER A 108 -5.20 15.13 9.94
CA SER A 108 -4.69 14.32 11.06
C SER A 108 -3.73 15.08 11.98
N GLY A 109 -3.44 16.35 11.68
CA GLY A 109 -2.57 17.22 12.48
C GLY A 109 -1.09 17.19 12.09
N PHE A 110 -0.73 16.60 10.94
CA PHE A 110 0.63 16.68 10.42
C PHE A 110 0.87 17.99 9.65
N GLN A 111 2.13 18.39 9.55
CA GLN A 111 2.61 19.55 8.80
C GLN A 111 3.85 19.20 7.99
N GLN A 112 4.33 20.12 7.14
CA GLN A 112 5.52 19.94 6.30
C GLN A 112 5.49 18.60 5.53
N ILE A 113 4.39 18.40 4.80
CA ILE A 113 4.12 17.17 4.07
C ILE A 113 4.87 17.19 2.73
N ASP A 114 5.58 16.11 2.43
CA ASP A 114 6.23 15.89 1.14
C ASP A 114 5.81 14.52 0.60
N CYS A 115 5.14 14.51 -0.55
CA CYS A 115 4.70 13.31 -1.28
C CYS A 115 5.54 13.02 -2.53
N GLY A 116 6.66 13.72 -2.74
CA GLY A 116 7.49 13.64 -3.95
C GLY A 116 8.51 12.50 -3.94
N GLY A 117 8.70 11.83 -2.80
CA GLY A 117 9.65 10.75 -2.67
C GLY A 117 9.28 9.53 -3.51
N LEU A 118 10.28 8.89 -4.13
CA LEU A 118 10.10 7.74 -4.99
C LEU A 118 11.05 6.61 -4.62
N LEU A 119 10.54 5.39 -4.63
CA LEU A 119 11.34 4.18 -4.47
C LEU A 119 10.95 3.17 -5.56
N VAL A 120 11.94 2.75 -6.34
CA VAL A 120 11.79 1.66 -7.33
C VAL A 120 12.46 0.44 -6.72
N SER A 121 11.66 -0.51 -6.25
CA SER A 121 12.15 -1.64 -5.44
C SER A 121 12.78 -2.74 -6.28
N HIS A 122 12.42 -2.84 -7.56
CA HIS A 122 12.84 -3.94 -8.44
C HIS A 122 13.35 -3.44 -9.78
N PRO A 123 14.54 -3.88 -10.23
CA PRO A 123 15.11 -3.46 -11.52
C PRO A 123 14.43 -4.15 -12.71
N LYS A 124 13.78 -5.30 -12.49
CA LYS A 124 13.05 -6.05 -13.53
C LYS A 124 11.56 -5.72 -13.47
N ALA A 125 10.95 -5.60 -14.65
CA ALA A 125 9.51 -5.47 -14.77
C ALA A 125 8.83 -6.84 -14.59
N ASP A 126 8.44 -7.15 -13.35
CA ASP A 126 7.66 -8.35 -13.00
C ASP A 126 6.45 -7.96 -12.13
N ASP A 127 5.58 -8.92 -11.80
CA ASP A 127 4.48 -8.69 -10.87
C ASP A 127 4.91 -8.92 -9.41
N TYR A 128 5.42 -7.86 -8.78
CA TYR A 128 5.74 -7.86 -7.35
C TYR A 128 4.55 -7.40 -6.49
N GLY A 129 3.30 -7.72 -6.84
CA GLY A 129 2.16 -7.48 -5.97
C GLY A 129 1.88 -6.00 -5.70
N LEU A 130 1.99 -5.16 -6.74
CA LEU A 130 1.87 -3.69 -6.70
C LEU A 130 3.06 -2.96 -6.04
N LEU A 131 4.17 -3.65 -5.75
CA LEU A 131 5.34 -3.06 -5.07
C LEU A 131 6.43 -2.52 -6.01
N ASN A 132 6.21 -2.58 -7.33
CA ASN A 132 7.19 -2.22 -8.37
C ASN A 132 7.70 -0.77 -8.25
N LYS A 133 6.78 0.15 -8.00
CA LYS A 133 7.08 1.58 -7.81
C LYS A 133 6.28 2.10 -6.62
N ARG A 134 6.97 2.79 -5.73
CA ARG A 134 6.44 3.23 -4.45
C ARG A 134 6.59 4.75 -4.30
N MET A 135 5.60 5.35 -3.65
CA MET A 135 5.59 6.75 -3.25
C MET A 135 6.00 6.83 -1.78
N LEU A 136 7.09 7.54 -1.51
CA LEU A 136 7.55 7.83 -0.16
C LEU A 136 7.00 9.18 0.26
N VAL A 137 6.36 9.21 1.43
CA VAL A 137 5.71 10.41 1.95
C VAL A 137 6.29 10.71 3.31
N THR A 138 6.66 11.96 3.55
CA THR A 138 7.09 12.41 4.87
C THR A 138 6.21 13.52 5.40
N ALA A 139 6.04 13.56 6.72
CA ALA A 139 5.28 14.61 7.39
C ALA A 139 5.77 14.76 8.83
N PHE A 140 5.56 15.93 9.43
CA PHE A 140 6.00 16.25 10.79
C PHE A 140 4.82 16.40 11.74
N LYS A 141 4.97 15.85 12.95
CA LYS A 141 4.10 16.21 14.06
C LYS A 141 4.59 17.55 14.64
N PRO A 142 3.73 18.56 14.76
CA PRO A 142 4.04 19.79 15.47
C PRO A 142 4.51 19.54 16.92
#